data_AF-A0AA95B5M0-F1
#
_entry.id   AF-A0AA95B5M0-F1
#
_cell.length_a   1.000
_cell.length_b   1.000
_cell.length_c   1.000
_cell.angle_alpha   90.00
_cell.angle_beta   90.00
_cell.angle_gamma   90.00
#
_symmetry.space_group_name_H-M   'P 1'
#
loop_
_entity.id
_entity.type
_entity.pdbx_description
1 polymer ?
#
loop_
_entity_poly.entity_id
_entity_poly.type
_entity_poly.pdbx_seq_one_letter_code
_entity_poly.pdbx_strand_id
1 'polypeptide(L)'
;MIIMSIMPCTECLRKIGKNEKLEECKLKRRFLWWGSGGIILALFLSFVFWGSPWGLWTNKQAFEVYLEEKYKKDFVIDEISFDFFNTRKYQAYAYAADKPDLVFYVGQNRYTSKTEDGYRFEVWSFEAKEEVGPIVEEYFPDHSNYGVNLIFPETEPKEFIRADYKKHATVEVGVSLDNIRVNSANSETEIERAFFLLQEIKEKEIQLQHFGISYQNRTLQLQKEDIQSINSVEEMEKFLRKYNR
;
A
#
# COMPACT_ATOMS: atom_id res chain seq x y z
N MET A 1 77.69 -43.19 24.02
CA MET A 1 78.31 -42.16 23.15
C MET A 1 77.25 -41.71 22.16
N ILE A 2 76.53 -40.64 22.44
CA ILE A 2 75.48 -40.09 21.56
C ILE A 2 76.18 -39.12 20.61
N ILE A 3 76.34 -39.52 19.34
CA ILE A 3 76.79 -38.60 18.30
C ILE A 3 75.56 -37.86 17.80
N MET A 4 75.31 -36.68 18.36
CA MET A 4 74.43 -35.68 17.76
C MET A 4 75.04 -35.25 16.43
N SER A 5 74.44 -35.71 15.33
CA SER A 5 74.75 -35.19 14.00
C SER A 5 74.17 -33.79 13.88
N ILE A 6 75.04 -32.79 13.92
CA ILE A 6 74.71 -31.38 13.72
C ILE A 6 74.35 -31.23 12.24
N MET A 7 73.05 -31.13 11.96
CA MET A 7 72.55 -30.77 10.63
C MET A 7 73.15 -29.41 10.22
N PRO A 8 73.73 -29.27 9.02
CA PRO A 8 74.32 -28.01 8.59
C PRO A 8 73.24 -26.91 8.54
N CYS A 9 73.51 -25.82 9.25
CA CYS A 9 72.61 -24.69 9.51
C CYS A 9 71.99 -24.06 8.24
N THR A 10 72.63 -24.24 7.09
CA THR A 10 72.20 -23.71 5.78
C THR A 10 70.99 -24.43 5.18
N GLU A 11 70.77 -25.72 5.46
CA GLU A 11 69.62 -26.47 4.96
C GLU A 11 68.34 -26.19 5.77
N CYS A 12 68.50 -25.91 7.07
CA CYS A 12 67.40 -25.54 7.96
C CYS A 12 66.84 -24.15 7.61
N LEU A 13 67.70 -23.16 7.37
CA LEU A 13 67.30 -21.80 6.96
C LEU A 13 66.59 -21.77 5.60
N ARG A 14 66.99 -22.64 4.65
CA ARG A 14 66.35 -22.76 3.34
C ARG A 14 64.94 -23.37 3.41
N LYS A 15 64.71 -24.33 4.33
CA LYS A 15 63.39 -24.92 4.60
C LYS A 15 62.47 -23.94 5.34
N ILE A 16 62.99 -23.21 6.31
CA ILE A 16 62.25 -22.18 7.06
C ILE A 16 61.80 -21.07 6.09
N GLY A 17 62.69 -20.52 5.26
CA GLY A 17 62.33 -19.48 4.29
C GLY A 17 61.36 -19.95 3.17
N LYS A 18 61.33 -21.25 2.84
CA LYS A 18 60.32 -21.83 1.92
C LYS A 18 58.96 -21.99 2.60
N ASN A 19 58.93 -22.42 3.86
CA ASN A 19 57.69 -22.56 4.63
C ASN A 19 57.09 -21.20 4.98
N GLU A 20 57.91 -20.21 5.33
CA GLU A 20 57.47 -18.85 5.62
C GLU A 20 56.86 -18.18 4.37
N LYS A 21 57.51 -18.32 3.19
CA LYS A 21 56.94 -17.88 1.91
C LYS A 21 55.66 -18.63 1.51
N LEU A 22 55.53 -19.91 1.87
CA LEU A 22 54.34 -20.71 1.60
C LEU A 22 53.16 -20.26 2.48
N GLU A 23 53.41 -20.02 3.77
CA GLU A 23 52.42 -19.51 4.71
C GLU A 23 51.99 -18.08 4.37
N GLU A 24 52.92 -17.20 3.98
CA GLU A 24 52.58 -15.87 3.44
C GLU A 24 51.71 -15.96 2.17
N CYS A 25 52.00 -16.88 1.25
CA CYS A 25 51.19 -17.11 0.06
C CYS A 25 49.80 -17.65 0.39
N LYS A 26 49.69 -18.59 1.33
CA LYS A 26 48.39 -19.11 1.80
C LYS A 26 47.58 -18.02 2.52
N LEU A 27 48.24 -17.19 3.32
CA LEU A 27 47.61 -16.07 4.03
C LEU A 27 47.12 -15.00 3.05
N LYS A 28 47.93 -14.60 2.07
CA LYS A 28 47.53 -13.68 0.99
C LYS A 28 46.39 -14.26 0.15
N ARG A 29 46.42 -15.56 -0.16
CA ARG A 29 45.33 -16.24 -0.90
C ARG A 29 44.04 -16.30 -0.08
N ARG A 30 44.11 -16.56 1.23
CA ARG A 30 42.97 -16.50 2.14
C ARG A 30 42.42 -15.08 2.25
N PHE A 31 43.28 -14.07 2.39
CA PHE A 31 42.86 -12.67 2.44
C PHE A 31 42.20 -12.22 1.13
N LEU A 32 42.71 -12.66 -0.02
CA LEU A 32 42.08 -12.43 -1.32
C LEU A 32 40.70 -13.09 -1.43
N TRP A 33 40.55 -14.33 -0.95
CA TRP A 33 39.29 -15.06 -0.94
C TRP A 33 38.25 -14.49 0.02
N TRP A 34 38.68 -13.99 1.18
CA TRP A 34 37.80 -13.37 2.16
C TRP A 34 37.41 -11.95 1.75
N GLY A 35 38.35 -11.20 1.13
CA GLY A 35 38.06 -9.91 0.52
C GLY A 35 37.12 -10.00 -0.67
N SER A 36 37.35 -10.96 -1.59
CA SER A 36 36.45 -11.16 -2.74
C SER A 36 35.08 -11.71 -2.32
N GLY A 37 35.05 -12.65 -1.37
CA GLY A 37 33.79 -13.16 -0.81
C GLY A 37 32.97 -12.07 -0.12
N GLY A 38 33.62 -11.18 0.64
CA GLY A 38 32.97 -10.03 1.27
C GLY A 38 32.38 -9.05 0.26
N ILE A 39 33.08 -8.76 -0.84
CA ILE A 39 32.58 -7.89 -1.91
C ILE A 39 31.37 -8.53 -2.62
N ILE A 40 31.44 -9.82 -2.94
CA ILE A 40 30.32 -10.54 -3.57
C ILE A 40 29.11 -10.54 -2.66
N LEU A 41 29.30 -10.80 -1.35
CA LEU A 41 28.22 -10.76 -0.37
C LEU A 41 27.62 -9.35 -0.24
N ALA A 42 28.45 -8.30 -0.23
CA ALA A 42 27.98 -6.92 -0.17
C ALA A 42 27.14 -6.54 -1.41
N LEU A 43 27.60 -6.92 -2.61
CA LEU A 43 26.84 -6.72 -3.85
C LEU A 43 25.53 -7.50 -3.86
N PHE A 44 25.55 -8.74 -3.37
CA PHE A 44 24.34 -9.57 -3.25
C PHE A 44 23.33 -8.97 -2.28
N LEU A 45 23.78 -8.55 -1.08
CA LEU A 45 22.92 -7.89 -0.11
C LEU A 45 22.38 -6.57 -0.65
N SER A 46 23.22 -5.78 -1.34
CA SER A 46 22.78 -4.56 -2.00
C SER A 46 21.66 -4.81 -3.01
N PHE A 47 21.79 -5.88 -3.81
CA PHE A 47 20.75 -6.27 -4.76
C PHE A 47 19.47 -6.77 -4.07
N VAL A 48 19.59 -7.51 -2.98
CA VAL A 48 18.44 -8.02 -2.22
C VAL A 48 17.63 -6.90 -1.58
N PHE A 49 18.29 -5.87 -1.03
CA PHE A 49 17.59 -4.78 -0.34
C PHE A 49 17.16 -3.63 -1.25
N TRP A 50 17.93 -3.32 -2.31
CA TRP A 50 17.66 -2.16 -3.17
C TRP A 50 17.43 -2.50 -4.65
N GLY A 51 17.47 -3.78 -5.02
CA GLY A 51 17.42 -4.19 -6.42
C GLY A 51 18.67 -3.74 -7.18
N SER A 52 18.59 -3.76 -8.52
CA SER A 52 19.65 -3.19 -9.36
C SER A 52 19.36 -1.72 -9.68
N PRO A 53 20.35 -0.81 -9.60
CA PRO A 53 20.13 0.60 -9.96
C PRO A 53 19.58 0.78 -11.37
N TRP A 54 20.06 -0.02 -12.33
CA TRP A 54 19.53 -0.05 -13.69
C TRP A 54 18.08 -0.51 -13.75
N GLY A 55 17.72 -1.53 -12.97
CA GLY A 55 16.34 -2.01 -12.89
C GLY A 55 15.38 -0.97 -12.31
N LEU A 56 15.79 -0.23 -11.28
CA LEU A 56 15.00 0.91 -10.77
C LEU A 56 14.79 1.96 -11.86
N TRP A 57 15.86 2.37 -12.55
CA TRP A 57 15.77 3.39 -13.60
C TRP A 57 14.88 2.95 -14.78
N THR A 58 15.07 1.72 -15.28
CA THR A 58 14.27 1.19 -16.39
C THR A 58 12.80 1.00 -16.01
N ASN A 59 12.48 0.51 -14.81
CA ASN A 59 11.08 0.36 -14.40
C ASN A 59 10.43 1.70 -14.10
N LYS A 60 11.17 2.70 -13.60
CA LYS A 60 10.68 4.07 -13.44
C LYS A 60 10.17 4.63 -14.76
N GLN A 61 10.99 4.56 -15.81
CA GLN A 61 10.59 4.98 -17.16
C GLN A 61 9.43 4.14 -17.73
N ALA A 62 9.44 2.83 -17.50
CA ALA A 62 8.36 1.96 -17.97
C ALA A 62 7.02 2.27 -17.31
N PHE A 63 7.00 2.61 -16.02
CA PHE A 63 5.78 3.01 -15.31
C PHE A 63 5.27 4.38 -15.79
N GLU A 64 6.17 5.34 -15.99
CA GLU A 64 5.84 6.66 -16.55
C GLU A 64 5.17 6.50 -17.92
N VAL A 65 5.82 5.81 -18.86
CA VAL A 65 5.27 5.56 -20.21
C VAL A 65 3.95 4.81 -20.15
N TYR A 66 3.82 3.79 -19.28
CA TYR A 66 2.56 3.05 -19.11
C TYR A 66 1.41 3.98 -18.70
N LEU A 67 1.63 4.85 -17.72
CA LEU A 67 0.60 5.77 -17.23
C LEU A 67 0.26 6.84 -18.27
N GLU A 68 1.27 7.41 -18.92
CA GLU A 68 1.07 8.42 -19.97
C GLU A 68 0.32 7.84 -21.18
N GLU A 69 0.68 6.63 -21.61
CA GLU A 69 -0.01 5.95 -22.70
C GLU A 69 -1.45 5.59 -22.33
N LYS A 70 -1.69 5.11 -21.11
CA LYS A 70 -3.00 4.68 -20.63
C LYS A 70 -3.94 5.85 -20.38
N TYR A 71 -3.46 6.93 -19.77
CA TYR A 71 -4.30 8.04 -19.33
C TYR A 71 -4.19 9.31 -20.16
N LYS A 72 -3.24 9.36 -21.12
CA LYS A 72 -3.00 10.53 -22.00
C LYS A 72 -2.74 11.81 -21.21
N LYS A 73 -1.96 11.70 -20.14
CA LYS A 73 -1.59 12.75 -19.19
C LYS A 73 -0.16 12.53 -18.71
N ASP A 74 0.51 13.59 -18.28
CA ASP A 74 1.86 13.53 -17.73
C ASP A 74 1.82 13.08 -16.27
N PHE A 75 2.69 12.14 -15.91
CA PHE A 75 2.81 11.60 -14.55
C PHE A 75 4.25 11.69 -14.07
N VAL A 76 4.42 11.89 -12.76
CA VAL A 76 5.72 11.83 -12.11
C VAL A 76 5.78 10.59 -11.25
N ILE A 77 6.80 9.76 -11.49
CA ILE A 77 7.13 8.62 -10.63
C ILE A 77 8.08 9.10 -9.55
N ASP A 78 7.68 8.94 -8.29
CA ASP A 78 8.46 9.41 -7.14
C ASP A 78 9.34 8.30 -6.57
N GLU A 79 8.85 7.63 -5.52
CA GLU A 79 9.55 6.58 -4.79
C GLU A 79 9.39 5.23 -5.47
N ILE A 80 10.42 4.77 -6.18
CA ILE A 80 10.49 3.40 -6.72
C ILE A 80 11.25 2.47 -5.77
N SER A 81 10.67 1.30 -5.52
CA SER A 81 11.26 0.25 -4.69
C SER A 81 11.17 -1.12 -5.38
N PHE A 82 12.00 -2.03 -4.91
CA PHE A 82 12.02 -3.42 -5.37
C PHE A 82 11.79 -4.34 -4.18
N ASP A 83 10.71 -5.12 -4.24
CA ASP A 83 10.40 -6.09 -3.20
C ASP A 83 10.99 -7.45 -3.59
N PHE A 84 12.13 -7.80 -3.02
CA PHE A 84 12.78 -9.09 -3.28
C PHE A 84 12.09 -10.28 -2.57
N PHE A 85 11.49 -10.06 -1.40
CA PHE A 85 11.05 -11.16 -0.54
C PHE A 85 9.64 -11.67 -0.88
N ASN A 86 8.70 -10.78 -1.22
CA ASN A 86 7.32 -11.20 -1.46
C ASN A 86 7.05 -11.41 -2.94
N THR A 87 7.40 -10.43 -3.78
CA THR A 87 6.96 -10.39 -5.19
C THR A 87 8.10 -10.57 -6.18
N ARG A 88 9.33 -10.18 -5.82
CA ARG A 88 10.47 -9.97 -6.74
C ARG A 88 10.11 -9.02 -7.87
N LYS A 89 9.34 -7.97 -7.55
CA LYS A 89 8.82 -6.99 -8.50
C LYS A 89 9.14 -5.56 -8.08
N TYR A 90 9.08 -4.68 -9.07
CA TYR A 90 9.19 -3.25 -8.87
C TYR A 90 7.81 -2.66 -8.59
N GLN A 91 7.79 -1.69 -7.71
CA GLN A 91 6.62 -0.93 -7.31
C GLN A 91 7.04 0.51 -7.05
N ALA A 92 6.15 1.46 -7.29
CA ALA A 92 6.39 2.86 -7.06
C ALA A 92 5.12 3.59 -6.65
N TYR A 93 5.32 4.80 -6.13
CA TYR A 93 4.25 5.80 -6.05
C TYR A 93 4.38 6.79 -7.19
N ALA A 94 3.24 7.24 -7.70
CA ALA A 94 3.14 8.19 -8.78
C ALA A 94 2.05 9.24 -8.47
N TYR A 95 2.16 10.39 -9.10
CA TYR A 95 1.13 11.42 -9.08
C TYR A 95 1.02 12.08 -10.45
N ALA A 96 -0.15 12.64 -10.76
CA ALA A 96 -0.34 13.38 -12.00
C ALA A 96 0.31 14.76 -11.89
N ALA A 97 1.00 15.23 -12.93
CA ALA A 97 1.71 16.51 -12.87
C ALA A 97 0.77 17.72 -12.63
N ASP A 98 -0.49 17.61 -13.01
CA ASP A 98 -1.55 18.61 -12.78
C ASP A 98 -2.15 18.56 -11.37
N LYS A 99 -1.98 17.45 -10.63
CA LYS A 99 -2.50 17.22 -9.27
C LYS A 99 -1.50 16.42 -8.42
N PRO A 100 -0.48 17.08 -7.82
CA PRO A 100 0.53 16.40 -7.02
C PRO A 100 0.00 15.80 -5.72
N ASP A 101 -1.13 16.29 -5.22
CA ASP A 101 -1.77 15.76 -3.99
C ASP A 101 -2.36 14.36 -4.18
N LEU A 102 -2.57 13.94 -5.43
CA LEU A 102 -3.16 12.64 -5.76
C LEU A 102 -2.04 11.62 -6.01
N VAL A 103 -1.53 11.06 -4.91
CA VAL A 103 -0.49 10.03 -4.92
C VAL A 103 -1.15 8.65 -4.96
N PHE A 104 -0.73 7.81 -5.91
CA PHE A 104 -1.27 6.47 -6.10
C PHE A 104 -0.16 5.43 -6.34
N TYR A 105 -0.47 4.17 -6.07
CA TYR A 105 0.43 3.04 -6.31
C TYR A 105 0.50 2.66 -7.79
N VAL A 106 1.69 2.34 -8.29
CA VAL A 106 1.91 1.68 -9.58
C VAL A 106 2.94 0.57 -9.41
N GLY A 107 2.71 -0.61 -9.97
CA GLY A 107 3.66 -1.71 -9.81
C GLY A 107 3.32 -2.92 -10.65
N GLN A 108 4.11 -3.97 -10.52
CA GLN A 108 3.91 -5.18 -11.31
C GLN A 108 3.13 -6.22 -10.50
N ASN A 109 2.10 -6.80 -11.12
CA ASN A 109 1.35 -7.89 -10.54
C ASN A 109 2.25 -9.10 -10.26
N ARG A 110 2.09 -9.70 -9.08
CA ARG A 110 2.91 -10.84 -8.63
C ARG A 110 2.83 -12.05 -9.56
N TYR A 111 1.66 -12.33 -10.11
CA TYR A 111 1.40 -13.55 -10.89
C TYR A 111 1.53 -13.32 -12.39
N THR A 112 1.03 -12.18 -12.89
CA THR A 112 1.01 -11.91 -14.34
C THR A 112 2.21 -11.08 -14.81
N SER A 113 2.94 -10.46 -13.88
CA SER A 113 4.00 -9.48 -14.16
C SER A 113 3.56 -8.27 -14.99
N LYS A 114 2.26 -8.08 -15.21
CA LYS A 114 1.72 -6.91 -15.88
C LYS A 114 1.76 -5.71 -14.94
N THR A 115 1.94 -4.51 -15.50
CA THR A 115 1.83 -3.27 -14.74
C THR A 115 0.37 -3.00 -14.40
N GLU A 116 0.13 -2.74 -13.12
CA GLU A 116 -1.15 -2.36 -12.52
C GLU A 116 -0.95 -1.03 -11.79
N ASP A 117 -2.00 -0.23 -11.69
CA ASP A 117 -1.97 1.07 -11.04
C ASP A 117 -3.27 1.33 -10.28
N GLY A 118 -3.16 2.20 -9.28
CA GLY A 118 -4.26 2.67 -8.45
C GLY A 118 -4.80 4.06 -8.85
N TYR A 119 -4.41 4.63 -9.99
CA TYR A 119 -4.74 6.03 -10.32
C TYR A 119 -6.25 6.25 -10.32
N ARG A 120 -7.00 5.35 -10.97
CA ARG A 120 -8.47 5.41 -11.02
C ARG A 120 -9.10 5.36 -9.63
N PHE A 121 -8.56 4.51 -8.75
CA PHE A 121 -9.04 4.36 -7.39
C PHE A 121 -8.87 5.68 -6.62
N GLU A 122 -7.70 6.30 -6.70
CA GLU A 122 -7.41 7.54 -5.99
C GLU A 122 -8.19 8.73 -6.55
N VAL A 123 -8.33 8.85 -7.89
CA VAL A 123 -9.16 9.91 -8.51
C VAL A 123 -10.61 9.82 -8.05
N TRP A 124 -11.21 8.65 -8.10
CA TRP A 124 -12.60 8.52 -7.68
C TRP A 124 -12.76 8.67 -6.17
N SER A 125 -11.79 8.17 -5.38
CA SER A 125 -11.84 8.33 -3.92
C SER A 125 -11.76 9.79 -3.52
N PHE A 126 -10.93 10.56 -4.22
CA PHE A 126 -10.84 12.01 -4.05
C PHE A 126 -12.15 12.71 -4.42
N GLU A 127 -12.74 12.40 -5.58
CA GLU A 127 -14.04 12.97 -6.01
C GLU A 127 -15.17 12.64 -5.03
N ALA A 128 -15.27 11.39 -4.58
CA ALA A 128 -16.29 10.97 -3.63
C ALA A 128 -16.09 11.63 -2.26
N LYS A 129 -14.85 11.86 -1.83
CA LYS A 129 -14.54 12.58 -0.60
C LYS A 129 -14.90 14.06 -0.71
N GLU A 130 -14.61 14.71 -1.84
CA GLU A 130 -15.00 16.11 -2.06
C GLU A 130 -16.52 16.29 -2.10
N GLU A 131 -17.26 15.30 -2.60
CA GLU A 131 -18.73 15.37 -2.67
C GLU A 131 -19.40 15.01 -1.33
N VAL A 132 -18.99 13.92 -0.68
CA VAL A 132 -19.66 13.41 0.53
C VAL A 132 -19.10 14.02 1.81
N GLY A 133 -17.83 14.39 1.81
CA GLY A 133 -17.15 14.96 2.97
C GLY A 133 -17.90 16.15 3.57
N PRO A 134 -18.25 17.19 2.79
CA PRO A 134 -18.99 18.34 3.30
C PRO A 134 -20.36 17.97 3.89
N ILE A 135 -21.06 17.00 3.31
CA ILE A 135 -22.35 16.51 3.82
C ILE A 135 -22.13 15.87 5.19
N VAL A 136 -21.13 14.99 5.31
CA VAL A 136 -20.84 14.35 6.61
C VAL A 136 -20.40 15.38 7.65
N GLU A 137 -19.59 16.38 7.26
CA GLU A 137 -19.12 17.44 8.15
C GLU A 137 -20.24 18.35 8.68
N GLU A 138 -21.32 18.55 7.90
CA GLU A 138 -22.51 19.27 8.37
C GLU A 138 -23.18 18.56 9.55
N TYR A 139 -23.32 17.23 9.46
CA TYR A 139 -23.90 16.44 10.54
C TYR A 139 -22.90 16.05 11.61
N PHE A 140 -21.60 15.98 11.31
CA PHE A 140 -20.53 15.51 12.19
C PHE A 140 -19.23 16.30 11.96
N PRO A 141 -19.10 17.51 12.52
CA PRO A 141 -17.99 18.43 12.24
C PRO A 141 -16.63 17.99 12.82
N ASP A 142 -16.59 16.91 13.61
CA ASP A 142 -15.34 16.38 14.16
C ASP A 142 -14.70 15.42 13.14
N HIS A 143 -13.73 15.95 12.38
CA HIS A 143 -13.11 15.33 11.21
C HIS A 143 -12.39 13.99 11.49
N SER A 144 -12.20 13.58 12.75
CA SER A 144 -11.54 12.31 13.08
C SER A 144 -12.45 11.07 12.94
N ASN A 145 -13.73 11.26 12.60
CA ASN A 145 -14.76 10.27 12.92
C ASN A 145 -15.52 9.70 11.71
N TYR A 146 -15.04 9.92 10.48
CA TYR A 146 -15.62 9.28 9.30
C TYR A 146 -14.56 8.92 8.25
N GLY A 147 -14.84 7.88 7.47
CA GLY A 147 -14.02 7.48 6.33
C GLY A 147 -14.93 7.14 5.15
N VAL A 148 -14.74 7.84 4.04
CA VAL A 148 -15.39 7.58 2.74
C VAL A 148 -14.55 6.55 2.00
N ASN A 149 -15.09 5.34 1.85
CA ASN A 149 -14.44 4.28 1.09
C ASN A 149 -15.14 4.08 -0.25
N LEU A 150 -14.42 3.53 -1.22
CA LEU A 150 -14.98 3.12 -2.52
C LEU A 150 -14.94 1.61 -2.67
N ILE A 151 -16.04 1.04 -3.16
CA ILE A 151 -16.11 -0.38 -3.55
C ILE A 151 -16.25 -0.44 -5.07
N PHE A 152 -15.48 -1.31 -5.70
CA PHE A 152 -15.45 -1.44 -7.15
C PHE A 152 -16.00 -2.82 -7.54
N PRO A 153 -16.72 -2.93 -8.68
CA PRO A 153 -17.07 -4.24 -9.21
C PRO A 153 -15.79 -5.03 -9.55
N GLU A 154 -15.81 -6.35 -9.38
CA GLU A 154 -14.64 -7.23 -9.57
C GLU A 154 -14.02 -7.15 -10.97
N THR A 155 -14.79 -6.75 -11.97
CA THR A 155 -14.32 -6.57 -13.34
C THR A 155 -14.02 -5.11 -13.62
N GLU A 156 -12.75 -4.80 -13.89
CA GLU A 156 -12.37 -3.50 -14.40
C GLU A 156 -13.12 -3.18 -15.71
N PRO A 157 -13.70 -1.97 -15.83
CA PRO A 157 -14.25 -1.51 -17.08
C PRO A 157 -13.14 -1.47 -18.14
N LYS A 158 -13.44 -1.99 -19.34
CA LYS A 158 -12.47 -2.08 -20.45
C LYS A 158 -12.17 -0.74 -21.12
N GLU A 159 -13.01 0.27 -20.89
CA GLU A 159 -12.87 1.59 -21.49
C GLU A 159 -12.13 2.55 -20.58
N PHE A 160 -11.43 3.51 -21.19
CA PHE A 160 -10.86 4.65 -20.49
C PHE A 160 -12.01 5.46 -19.87
N ILE A 161 -12.11 5.44 -18.54
CA ILE A 161 -13.13 6.19 -17.83
C ILE A 161 -12.52 7.49 -17.34
N ARG A 162 -13.03 8.58 -17.91
CA ARG A 162 -12.85 9.93 -17.38
C ARG A 162 -13.54 10.04 -16.02
N ALA A 163 -12.95 10.80 -15.10
CA ALA A 163 -13.57 11.36 -13.88
C ALA A 163 -15.10 11.46 -13.97
N ASP A 164 -15.79 10.47 -13.37
CA ASP A 164 -17.24 10.37 -13.19
C ASP A 164 -17.54 9.05 -12.46
N TYR A 165 -17.17 9.02 -11.17
CA TYR A 165 -17.26 7.79 -10.39
C TYR A 165 -18.69 7.21 -10.36
N LYS A 166 -19.73 8.05 -10.45
CA LYS A 166 -21.16 7.68 -10.35
C LYS A 166 -21.62 6.76 -11.48
N LYS A 167 -21.01 6.87 -12.66
CA LYS A 167 -21.39 6.06 -13.84
C LYS A 167 -20.72 4.69 -13.90
N HIS A 168 -19.61 4.52 -13.19
CA HIS A 168 -18.68 3.43 -13.48
C HIS A 168 -18.20 2.65 -12.26
N ALA A 169 -18.37 3.21 -11.09
CA ALA A 169 -18.36 2.46 -9.86
C ALA A 169 -19.75 2.53 -9.24
N THR A 170 -20.18 1.39 -8.70
CA THR A 170 -21.02 1.42 -7.51
C THR A 170 -20.16 2.07 -6.43
N VAL A 171 -19.99 3.39 -6.42
CA VAL A 171 -19.21 4.06 -5.38
C VAL A 171 -20.00 3.99 -4.11
N GLU A 172 -19.68 2.95 -3.35
CA GLU A 172 -20.31 2.65 -2.09
C GLU A 172 -19.65 3.49 -1.02
N VAL A 173 -20.17 4.70 -0.82
CA VAL A 173 -19.64 5.57 0.23
C VAL A 173 -19.95 4.95 1.58
N GLY A 174 -18.96 4.29 2.18
CA GLY A 174 -19.00 4.02 3.60
C GLY A 174 -18.98 5.34 4.35
N VAL A 175 -19.90 5.58 5.27
CA VAL A 175 -19.67 6.53 6.37
C VAL A 175 -19.54 5.67 7.59
N SER A 176 -18.39 5.69 8.27
CA SER A 176 -18.23 4.99 9.55
C SER A 176 -18.19 6.02 10.66
N LEU A 177 -19.20 6.05 11.52
CA LEU A 177 -19.22 6.89 12.72
C LEU A 177 -18.55 6.19 13.92
N ASP A 178 -17.48 5.43 13.69
CA ASP A 178 -16.96 4.48 14.69
C ASP A 178 -16.46 5.10 16.00
N ASN A 179 -16.13 6.39 15.94
CA ASN A 179 -15.69 7.16 17.09
C ASN A 179 -16.84 7.89 17.82
N ILE A 180 -18.06 7.85 17.27
CA ILE A 180 -19.26 8.42 17.88
C ILE A 180 -20.02 7.30 18.57
N ARG A 181 -19.77 7.14 19.87
CA ARG A 181 -20.40 6.09 20.66
C ARG A 181 -21.84 6.46 20.99
N VAL A 182 -22.78 5.91 20.20
CA VAL A 182 -24.21 5.99 20.49
C VAL A 182 -24.51 5.12 21.71
N ASN A 183 -24.99 5.74 22.79
CA ASN A 183 -25.34 5.12 24.06
C ASN A 183 -26.71 5.61 24.53
N SER A 184 -27.23 5.09 25.64
CA SER A 184 -28.58 5.44 26.11
C SER A 184 -28.79 6.91 26.45
N ALA A 185 -27.73 7.69 26.65
CA ALA A 185 -27.81 9.11 26.99
C ALA A 185 -27.85 10.03 25.75
N ASN A 186 -27.42 9.56 24.58
CA ASN A 186 -27.40 10.36 23.34
C ASN A 186 -28.06 9.67 22.14
N SER A 187 -28.68 8.50 22.35
CA SER A 187 -29.20 7.67 21.25
C SER A 187 -30.25 8.36 20.41
N GLU A 188 -31.13 9.16 21.02
CA GLU A 188 -32.18 9.87 20.29
C GLU A 188 -31.55 10.86 19.29
N THR A 189 -30.69 11.76 19.76
CA THR A 189 -30.04 12.78 18.92
C THR A 189 -29.07 12.19 17.88
N GLU A 190 -28.27 11.20 18.24
CA GLU A 190 -27.26 10.65 17.32
C GLU A 190 -27.86 9.73 16.26
N ILE A 191 -28.94 9.00 16.57
CA ILE A 191 -29.67 8.20 15.56
C ILE A 191 -30.41 9.14 14.61
N GLU A 192 -31.04 10.20 15.11
CA GLU A 192 -31.67 11.23 14.27
C GLU A 192 -30.65 11.87 13.32
N ARG A 193 -29.48 12.30 13.83
CA ARG A 193 -28.41 12.86 12.99
C ARG A 193 -27.94 11.88 11.92
N ALA A 194 -27.72 10.62 12.29
CA ALA A 194 -27.30 9.59 11.34
C ALA A 194 -28.39 9.29 10.30
N PHE A 195 -29.67 9.35 10.69
CA PHE A 195 -30.79 9.22 9.76
C PHE A 195 -30.85 10.38 8.77
N PHE A 196 -30.74 11.62 9.23
CA PHE A 196 -30.77 12.79 8.35
C PHE A 196 -29.58 12.81 7.38
N LEU A 197 -28.39 12.46 7.86
CA LEU A 197 -27.23 12.24 7.00
C LEU A 197 -27.53 11.20 5.90
N LEU A 198 -28.13 10.06 6.27
CA LEU A 198 -28.49 9.02 5.32
C LEU A 198 -29.49 9.52 4.27
N GLN A 199 -30.50 10.30 4.68
CA GLN A 199 -31.48 10.86 3.76
C GLN A 199 -30.87 11.88 2.82
N GLU A 200 -30.01 12.78 3.31
CA GLU A 200 -29.38 13.77 2.45
C GLU A 200 -28.48 13.13 1.39
N ILE A 201 -27.71 12.10 1.77
CA ILE A 201 -26.90 11.36 0.79
C ILE A 201 -27.80 10.69 -0.27
N LYS A 202 -28.96 10.14 0.12
CA LYS A 202 -29.94 9.58 -0.83
C LYS A 202 -30.51 10.65 -1.77
N GLU A 203 -30.83 11.83 -1.26
CA GLU A 203 -31.34 12.96 -2.05
C GLU A 203 -30.34 13.47 -3.09
N LYS A 204 -29.03 13.36 -2.81
CA LYS A 204 -27.95 13.67 -3.76
C LYS A 204 -27.74 12.57 -4.82
N GLU A 205 -28.58 11.55 -4.84
CA GLU A 205 -28.51 10.40 -5.74
C GLU A 205 -27.18 9.62 -5.65
N ILE A 206 -26.51 9.67 -4.48
CA ILE A 206 -25.28 8.94 -4.22
C ILE A 206 -25.63 7.51 -3.82
N GLN A 207 -25.12 6.53 -4.56
CA GLN A 207 -25.45 5.12 -4.34
C GLN A 207 -24.68 4.53 -3.15
N LEU A 208 -25.24 4.63 -1.96
CA LEU A 208 -24.71 3.96 -0.77
C LEU A 208 -24.94 2.45 -0.84
N GLN A 209 -23.94 1.68 -0.42
CA GLN A 209 -24.12 0.25 -0.16
C GLN A 209 -23.69 -0.17 1.23
N HIS A 210 -22.78 0.57 1.86
CA HIS A 210 -22.42 0.35 3.26
C HIS A 210 -22.63 1.66 4.03
N PHE A 211 -23.34 1.61 5.15
CA PHE A 211 -23.45 2.73 6.09
C PHE A 211 -23.14 2.24 7.50
N GLY A 212 -22.04 2.72 8.07
CA GLY A 212 -21.44 2.26 9.33
C GLY A 212 -21.77 3.18 10.51
N ILE A 213 -22.29 2.62 11.59
CA ILE A 213 -22.60 3.36 12.82
C ILE A 213 -22.09 2.58 14.02
N SER A 214 -21.33 3.24 14.89
CA SER A 214 -20.97 2.65 16.17
C SER A 214 -22.08 2.83 17.21
N TYR A 215 -22.76 1.73 17.54
CA TYR A 215 -23.85 1.68 18.50
C TYR A 215 -23.51 0.74 19.66
N GLN A 216 -23.53 1.25 20.89
CA GLN A 216 -23.34 0.46 22.12
C GLN A 216 -22.13 -0.50 22.09
N ASN A 217 -20.96 0.00 21.68
CA ASN A 217 -19.69 -0.76 21.53
C ASN A 217 -19.64 -1.75 20.37
N ARG A 218 -20.51 -1.61 19.36
CA ARG A 218 -20.44 -2.38 18.13
C ARG A 218 -20.50 -1.46 16.93
N THR A 219 -19.64 -1.70 15.95
CA THR A 219 -19.79 -1.15 14.61
C THR A 219 -20.86 -1.94 13.87
N LEU A 220 -21.95 -1.30 13.51
CA LEU A 220 -23.01 -1.86 12.69
C LEU A 220 -22.86 -1.35 11.26
N GLN A 221 -22.89 -2.25 10.28
CA GLN A 221 -22.82 -1.90 8.87
C GLN A 221 -24.14 -2.26 8.18
N LEU A 222 -24.92 -1.24 7.84
CA LEU A 222 -26.13 -1.39 7.04
C LEU A 222 -25.74 -1.66 5.59
N GLN A 223 -26.30 -2.72 5.01
CA GLN A 223 -26.09 -3.08 3.60
C GLN A 223 -27.06 -2.33 2.70
N LYS A 224 -26.87 -2.39 1.38
CA LYS A 224 -27.70 -1.70 0.38
C LYS A 224 -29.20 -1.93 0.60
N GLU A 225 -29.62 -3.16 0.85
CA GLU A 225 -31.02 -3.51 1.04
C GLU A 225 -31.58 -2.88 2.32
N ASP A 226 -30.79 -2.90 3.41
CA ASP A 226 -31.15 -2.28 4.68
C ASP A 226 -31.28 -0.76 4.51
N ILE A 227 -30.30 -0.14 3.84
CA ILE A 227 -30.28 1.31 3.56
C ILE A 227 -31.54 1.73 2.79
N GLN A 228 -31.93 0.97 1.76
CA GLN A 228 -33.13 1.27 0.98
C GLN A 228 -34.42 1.08 1.79
N SER A 229 -34.42 0.17 2.77
CA SER A 229 -35.60 -0.10 3.59
C SER A 229 -35.85 0.93 4.70
N ILE A 230 -34.82 1.69 5.12
CA ILE A 230 -34.92 2.68 6.19
C ILE A 230 -35.50 4.01 5.67
N ASN A 231 -36.72 4.31 6.09
CA ASN A 231 -37.49 5.51 5.73
C ASN A 231 -37.90 6.36 6.93
N SER A 232 -37.64 5.90 8.16
CA SER A 232 -37.85 6.70 9.38
C SER A 232 -36.77 6.47 10.44
N VAL A 233 -36.71 7.38 11.41
CA VAL A 233 -35.82 7.27 12.58
C VAL A 233 -36.14 6.01 13.40
N GLU A 234 -37.42 5.68 13.56
CA GLU A 234 -37.86 4.49 14.30
C GLU A 234 -37.43 3.18 13.61
N GLU A 235 -37.47 3.15 12.27
CA GLU A 235 -36.98 2.00 11.52
C GLU A 235 -35.48 1.82 11.68
N MET A 236 -34.72 2.92 11.63
CA MET A 236 -33.29 2.94 11.87
C MET A 236 -32.95 2.45 13.28
N GLU A 237 -33.65 2.96 14.30
CA GLU A 237 -33.47 2.53 15.69
C GLU A 237 -33.79 1.04 15.86
N LYS A 238 -34.88 0.56 15.26
CA LYS A 238 -35.26 -0.85 15.28
C LYS A 238 -34.18 -1.73 14.66
N PHE A 239 -33.56 -1.29 13.55
CA PHE A 239 -32.42 -1.96 12.93
C PHE A 239 -31.23 -2.04 13.88
N LEU A 240 -30.81 -0.92 14.47
CA LEU A 240 -29.67 -0.87 15.39
C LEU A 240 -29.88 -1.76 16.63
N ARG A 241 -31.10 -1.81 17.17
CA ARG A 241 -31.46 -2.67 18.30
C ARG A 241 -31.48 -4.16 17.94
N LYS A 242 -31.89 -4.53 16.72
CA LYS A 242 -31.97 -5.94 16.28
C LYS A 242 -30.58 -6.57 16.17
N TYR A 243 -29.60 -5.84 15.66
CA TYR A 243 -28.21 -6.32 15.51
C TYR A 243 -27.42 -6.33 16.82
N ASN A 244 -27.93 -5.70 17.88
CA ASN A 244 -27.32 -5.71 19.21
C ASN A 244 -27.79 -6.87 20.12
N ARG A 245 -28.77 -7.67 19.67
CA ARG A 245 -29.13 -8.96 20.31
C ARG A 245 -28.22 -10.08 19.80
#